data_AF-A0A3C1DZ53-F1
#
_entry.id   AF-A0A3C1DZ53-F1
#
_cell.length_a   1.000
_cell.length_b   1.000
_cell.length_c   1.000
_cell.angle_alpha   90.00
_cell.angle_beta   90.00
_cell.angle_gamma   90.00
#
_symmetry.space_group_name_H-M   'P 1'
#
loop_
_entity.id
_entity.type
_entity.pdbx_description
1 polymer ?
#
loop_
_entity_poly.entity_id
_entity_poly.type
_entity_poly.pdbx_seq_one_letter_code
_entity_poly.pdbx_strand_id
1 'polypeptide(L)'
;ILWTGDDGLSGIDPSTQPADSTISGQGTNLGASASIFDKAGNKKTASVTGINIDRTAPVIAGGPTTSPNAAGWYRDQVVVDFTCTDNLSGVASCPTSKLITGDGAGQSVTSDPASDTAGNASAGKTVGGINIDGTAPSTTANNLCTFVDSWCTGSAADVVLTAIDQAGLSGVKEIHYRVNGGFEQVVTGSTTTVSVSLTGSGAGTVSYWGVDNAGNAETPNTVALKWDNIAPTVTHTLSPTPNSNGWNNGDVTVSFAAKDDDSGSGVATLTAPVTVSAETAGQLVKGSATDTAGNVGTDSATVKLDKTAPTIVGAIASGT
;
A
#
# COMPACT_ATOMS: atom_id res chain seq x y z
N ILE A 1 -49.66 -31.88 -40.28
CA ILE A 1 -49.97 -31.85 -41.72
C ILE A 1 -51.30 -32.56 -41.87
N LEU A 2 -52.32 -31.78 -42.23
CA LEU A 2 -53.66 -32.30 -42.54
C LEU A 2 -53.64 -32.82 -43.96
N TRP A 3 -54.15 -34.04 -44.15
CA TRP A 3 -54.28 -34.65 -45.47
C TRP A 3 -55.75 -34.70 -45.86
N THR A 4 -56.12 -34.07 -46.95
CA THR A 4 -57.49 -34.13 -47.50
C THR A 4 -57.43 -34.72 -48.91
N GLY A 5 -58.25 -35.73 -49.15
CA GLY A 5 -58.48 -36.28 -50.49
C GLY A 5 -59.81 -35.80 -51.06
N ASP A 6 -59.85 -35.62 -52.37
CA ASP A 6 -61.07 -35.36 -53.13
C ASP A 6 -61.05 -36.24 -54.39
N ASP A 7 -62.20 -36.79 -54.77
CA ASP A 7 -62.38 -37.56 -56.01
C ASP A 7 -63.76 -37.24 -56.62
N GLY A 8 -63.74 -36.76 -57.87
CA GLY A 8 -64.92 -36.25 -58.55
C GLY A 8 -65.85 -37.31 -59.14
N LEU A 9 -65.50 -38.61 -59.10
CA LEU A 9 -66.29 -39.68 -59.72
C LEU A 9 -66.62 -40.83 -58.77
N SER A 10 -65.66 -41.71 -58.47
CA SER A 10 -65.89 -42.94 -57.70
C SER A 10 -65.97 -42.68 -56.18
N GLY A 11 -65.50 -41.50 -55.76
CA GLY A 11 -65.33 -41.10 -54.38
C GLY A 11 -64.08 -41.73 -53.77
N ILE A 12 -63.56 -41.08 -52.73
CA ILE A 12 -62.48 -41.60 -51.90
C ILE A 12 -62.90 -42.90 -51.21
N ASP A 13 -62.00 -43.88 -51.14
CA ASP A 13 -62.15 -45.03 -50.24
C ASP A 13 -61.87 -44.54 -48.79
N PRO A 14 -62.90 -44.44 -47.93
CA PRO A 14 -62.74 -43.89 -46.59
C PRO A 14 -61.78 -44.69 -45.71
N SER A 15 -61.59 -45.99 -46.02
CA SER A 15 -60.65 -46.84 -45.28
C SER A 15 -59.18 -46.52 -45.56
N THR A 16 -58.91 -45.73 -46.61
CA THR A 16 -57.56 -45.35 -47.04
C THR A 16 -57.21 -43.88 -46.78
N GLN A 17 -58.15 -43.10 -46.22
CA GLN A 17 -57.89 -41.72 -45.84
C GLN A 17 -56.78 -41.67 -44.78
N PRO A 18 -55.61 -41.08 -45.08
CA PRO A 18 -54.51 -41.04 -44.12
C PRO A 18 -54.84 -40.12 -42.95
N ALA A 19 -54.38 -40.52 -41.75
CA ALA A 19 -54.39 -39.66 -40.57
C ALA A 19 -53.39 -38.51 -40.73
N ASP A 20 -53.64 -37.42 -40.01
CA ASP A 20 -52.74 -36.26 -39.95
C ASP A 20 -51.33 -36.67 -39.51
N SER A 21 -50.33 -36.08 -40.16
CA SER A 21 -48.93 -36.30 -39.78
C SER A 21 -48.42 -35.22 -38.83
N THR A 22 -47.82 -35.61 -37.72
CA THR A 22 -47.10 -34.72 -36.81
C THR A 22 -45.60 -34.84 -37.06
N ILE A 23 -44.92 -33.71 -37.29
CA ILE A 23 -43.46 -33.67 -37.35
C ILE A 23 -42.94 -33.43 -35.93
N SER A 24 -42.47 -34.50 -35.28
CA SER A 24 -41.98 -34.47 -33.89
C SER A 24 -40.50 -34.12 -33.75
N GLY A 25 -39.70 -34.32 -34.80
CA GLY A 25 -38.27 -34.01 -34.82
C GLY A 25 -37.95 -32.52 -35.04
N GLN A 26 -36.66 -32.20 -34.95
CA GLN A 26 -36.07 -30.94 -35.40
C GLN A 26 -35.09 -31.24 -36.55
N GLY A 27 -34.84 -30.24 -37.39
CA GLY A 27 -33.98 -30.38 -38.56
C GLY A 27 -34.44 -29.50 -39.71
N THR A 28 -33.64 -29.52 -40.78
CA THR A 28 -33.97 -28.83 -42.03
C THR A 28 -34.71 -29.75 -42.99
N ASN A 29 -35.56 -29.16 -43.84
CA ASN A 29 -36.27 -29.85 -44.91
C ASN A 29 -37.06 -31.10 -44.44
N LEU A 30 -37.68 -31.02 -43.26
CA LEU A 30 -38.58 -32.05 -42.78
C LEU A 30 -39.84 -32.10 -43.63
N GLY A 31 -40.52 -33.24 -43.56
CA GLY A 31 -41.70 -33.49 -44.37
C GLY A 31 -42.41 -34.77 -43.98
N ALA A 32 -43.55 -35.00 -44.61
CA ALA A 32 -44.28 -36.26 -44.53
C ALA A 32 -44.90 -36.56 -45.90
N SER A 33 -45.13 -37.84 -46.16
CA SER A 33 -45.83 -38.30 -47.36
C SER A 33 -46.96 -39.24 -46.99
N ALA A 34 -48.09 -39.11 -47.66
CA ALA A 34 -49.25 -39.99 -47.47
C ALA A 34 -49.84 -40.39 -48.83
N SER A 35 -50.55 -41.51 -48.86
CA SER A 35 -51.25 -41.97 -50.05
C SER A 35 -52.72 -42.23 -49.75
N ILE A 36 -53.58 -42.01 -50.74
CA ILE A 36 -55.01 -42.29 -50.65
C ILE A 36 -55.48 -43.02 -51.92
N PHE A 37 -56.52 -43.83 -51.78
CA PHE A 37 -57.16 -44.53 -52.90
C PHE A 37 -58.59 -44.04 -53.12
N ASP A 38 -59.04 -44.11 -54.37
CA ASP A 38 -60.47 -44.03 -54.69
C ASP A 38 -61.12 -45.42 -54.61
N LYS A 39 -62.46 -45.50 -54.72
CA LYS A 39 -63.17 -46.80 -54.69
C LYS A 39 -62.88 -47.71 -55.90
N ALA A 40 -62.31 -47.17 -56.97
CA ALA A 40 -61.87 -47.94 -58.14
C ALA A 40 -60.44 -48.51 -57.98
N GLY A 41 -59.75 -48.17 -56.89
CA GLY A 41 -58.40 -48.64 -56.57
C GLY A 41 -57.27 -47.78 -57.15
N ASN A 42 -57.56 -46.59 -57.70
CA ASN A 42 -56.52 -45.67 -58.16
C ASN A 42 -55.81 -45.04 -56.96
N LYS A 43 -54.48 -44.99 -56.98
CA LYS A 43 -53.65 -44.45 -55.88
C LYS A 43 -53.06 -43.09 -56.24
N LYS A 44 -53.12 -42.14 -55.31
CA LYS A 44 -52.32 -40.90 -55.35
C LYS A 44 -51.47 -40.77 -54.10
N THR A 45 -50.25 -40.29 -54.26
CA THR A 45 -49.34 -39.92 -53.16
C THR A 45 -49.09 -38.42 -53.19
N ALA A 46 -49.12 -37.79 -52.01
CA ALA A 46 -48.75 -36.40 -51.81
C ALA A 46 -47.63 -36.30 -50.77
N SER A 47 -46.78 -35.28 -50.89
CA SER A 47 -45.69 -35.01 -49.94
C SER A 47 -45.66 -33.53 -49.60
N VAL A 48 -45.49 -33.22 -48.33
CA VAL A 48 -45.11 -31.89 -47.85
C VAL A 48 -43.64 -31.97 -47.44
N THR A 49 -42.82 -31.05 -47.91
CA THR A 49 -41.38 -30.94 -47.61
C THR A 49 -41.02 -29.48 -47.32
N GLY A 50 -39.77 -29.18 -46.96
CA GLY A 50 -39.32 -27.82 -46.70
C GLY A 50 -39.69 -27.27 -45.31
N ILE A 51 -40.15 -28.12 -44.39
CA ILE A 51 -40.45 -27.70 -43.01
C ILE A 51 -39.14 -27.66 -42.22
N ASN A 52 -38.71 -26.48 -41.79
CA ASN A 52 -37.58 -26.33 -40.87
C ASN A 52 -38.11 -26.18 -39.45
N ILE A 53 -37.65 -27.02 -38.53
CA ILE A 53 -38.01 -26.94 -37.11
C ILE A 53 -36.72 -26.88 -36.32
N ASP A 54 -36.61 -25.87 -35.48
CA ASP A 54 -35.58 -25.79 -34.46
C ASP A 54 -36.24 -25.58 -33.10
N ARG A 55 -35.78 -26.35 -32.12
CA ARG A 55 -36.26 -26.34 -30.73
C ARG A 55 -35.13 -26.14 -29.74
N THR A 56 -33.91 -25.94 -30.24
CA THR A 56 -32.71 -25.83 -29.41
C THR A 56 -32.37 -24.37 -29.25
N ALA A 57 -32.31 -23.89 -28.01
CA ALA A 57 -31.91 -22.52 -27.74
C ALA A 57 -30.38 -22.32 -27.96
N PRO A 58 -29.94 -21.10 -28.31
CA PRO A 58 -28.52 -20.81 -28.52
C PRO A 58 -27.72 -20.96 -27.22
N VAL A 59 -26.47 -21.41 -27.30
CA VAL A 59 -25.56 -21.51 -26.14
C VAL A 59 -24.76 -20.23 -25.98
N ILE A 60 -24.76 -19.65 -24.78
CA ILE A 60 -23.96 -18.47 -24.42
C ILE A 60 -22.63 -18.92 -23.79
N ALA A 61 -21.51 -18.46 -24.33
CA ALA A 61 -20.19 -18.49 -23.71
C ALA A 61 -19.81 -17.09 -23.21
N GLY A 62 -18.91 -17.00 -22.22
CA GLY A 62 -18.46 -15.71 -21.73
C GLY A 62 -17.37 -15.81 -20.69
N GLY A 63 -16.53 -14.77 -20.62
CA GLY A 63 -15.38 -14.68 -19.73
C GLY A 63 -14.67 -13.32 -19.81
N PRO A 64 -13.80 -12.99 -18.83
CA PRO A 64 -12.97 -11.79 -18.88
C PRO A 64 -12.06 -11.75 -20.12
N THR A 65 -11.87 -10.57 -20.69
CA THR A 65 -10.99 -10.35 -21.86
C THR A 65 -9.51 -10.24 -21.51
N THR A 66 -9.20 -10.04 -20.23
CA THR A 66 -7.84 -10.02 -19.67
C THR A 66 -7.75 -11.05 -18.53
N SER A 67 -6.53 -11.40 -18.13
CA SER A 67 -6.29 -12.28 -16.98
C SER A 67 -5.90 -11.46 -15.74
N PRO A 68 -6.28 -11.91 -14.53
CA PRO A 68 -5.81 -11.27 -13.31
C PRO A 68 -4.32 -11.57 -13.10
N ASN A 69 -3.73 -10.91 -12.11
CA ASN A 69 -2.38 -11.27 -11.65
C ASN A 69 -2.36 -12.64 -10.94
N ALA A 70 -1.18 -13.07 -10.47
CA ALA A 70 -1.01 -14.35 -9.79
C ALA A 70 -1.80 -14.48 -8.46
N ALA A 71 -2.20 -13.37 -7.84
CA ALA A 71 -3.04 -13.33 -6.65
C ALA A 71 -4.54 -13.32 -6.98
N GLY A 72 -4.93 -13.35 -8.26
CA GLY A 72 -6.32 -13.37 -8.68
C GLY A 72 -7.02 -12.00 -8.68
N TRP A 73 -6.24 -10.91 -8.72
CA TRP A 73 -6.74 -9.53 -8.75
C TRP A 73 -6.44 -8.82 -10.08
N TYR A 74 -7.39 -7.98 -10.50
CA TYR A 74 -7.19 -7.00 -11.57
C TYR A 74 -6.95 -5.63 -10.96
N ARG A 75 -6.02 -4.84 -11.51
CA ARG A 75 -5.81 -3.45 -11.10
C ARG A 75 -6.74 -2.44 -11.76
N ASP A 76 -7.43 -2.87 -12.80
CA ASP A 76 -8.24 -2.02 -13.65
C ASP A 76 -9.61 -2.67 -13.87
N GLN A 77 -10.54 -1.87 -14.38
CA GLN A 77 -11.86 -2.35 -14.80
C GLN A 77 -11.78 -3.56 -15.75
N VAL A 78 -12.74 -4.47 -15.63
CA VAL A 78 -12.73 -5.74 -16.35
C VAL A 78 -13.87 -5.78 -17.38
N VAL A 79 -13.53 -6.00 -18.65
CA VAL A 79 -14.51 -6.29 -19.70
C VAL A 79 -14.73 -7.81 -19.76
N VAL A 80 -15.97 -8.24 -19.56
CA VAL A 80 -16.43 -9.61 -19.75
C VAL A 80 -17.12 -9.70 -21.10
N ASP A 81 -16.56 -10.49 -22.02
CA ASP A 81 -17.12 -10.69 -23.34
C ASP A 81 -18.06 -11.90 -23.37
N PHE A 82 -19.07 -11.83 -24.24
CA PHE A 82 -20.06 -12.89 -24.42
C PHE A 82 -20.19 -13.24 -25.89
N THR A 83 -20.26 -14.54 -26.18
CA THR A 83 -20.43 -15.07 -27.54
C THR A 83 -21.53 -16.12 -27.54
N CYS A 84 -22.16 -16.33 -28.70
CA CYS A 84 -23.26 -17.28 -28.83
C CYS A 84 -23.04 -18.19 -30.02
N THR A 85 -23.48 -19.43 -29.86
CA THR A 85 -23.53 -20.41 -30.95
C THR A 85 -24.91 -21.02 -30.99
N ASP A 86 -25.43 -21.23 -32.20
CA ASP A 86 -26.61 -22.04 -32.45
C ASP A 86 -26.33 -23.01 -33.61
N ASN A 87 -26.85 -24.23 -33.49
CA ASN A 87 -26.51 -25.33 -34.40
C ASN A 87 -27.50 -25.53 -35.55
N LEU A 88 -28.64 -24.84 -35.59
CA LEU A 88 -29.68 -25.12 -36.59
C LEU A 88 -30.29 -23.86 -37.20
N SER A 89 -31.03 -23.05 -36.43
CA SER A 89 -31.67 -21.84 -36.95
C SER A 89 -30.78 -20.60 -36.94
N GLY A 90 -29.59 -20.69 -36.33
CA GLY A 90 -28.63 -19.61 -36.22
C GLY A 90 -29.00 -18.61 -35.13
N VAL A 91 -28.04 -17.79 -34.71
CA VAL A 91 -28.22 -16.81 -33.65
C VAL A 91 -28.92 -15.56 -34.20
N ALA A 92 -30.07 -15.21 -33.64
CA ALA A 92 -30.81 -13.98 -33.98
C ALA A 92 -30.41 -12.80 -33.09
N SER A 93 -30.15 -13.05 -31.81
CA SER A 93 -29.66 -12.04 -30.86
C SER A 93 -28.64 -12.67 -29.91
N CYS A 94 -27.52 -11.97 -29.70
CA CYS A 94 -26.49 -12.37 -28.75
C CYS A 94 -26.15 -11.17 -27.85
N PRO A 95 -25.98 -11.37 -26.53
CA PRO A 95 -25.49 -10.33 -25.64
C PRO A 95 -24.11 -9.82 -26.05
N THR A 96 -23.88 -8.54 -25.78
CA THR A 96 -22.58 -7.90 -25.95
C THR A 96 -21.78 -7.92 -24.65
N SER A 97 -20.51 -7.54 -24.74
CA SER A 97 -19.61 -7.46 -23.59
C SER A 97 -20.17 -6.51 -22.51
N LYS A 98 -19.92 -6.84 -21.24
CA LYS A 98 -20.26 -5.98 -20.11
C LYS A 98 -18.99 -5.58 -19.37
N LEU A 99 -19.01 -4.37 -18.80
CA LEU A 99 -17.91 -3.79 -18.05
C LEU A 99 -18.20 -3.89 -16.55
N ILE A 100 -17.23 -4.38 -15.78
CA ILE A 100 -17.23 -4.30 -14.32
C ILE A 100 -16.26 -3.18 -13.93
N THR A 101 -16.79 -2.17 -13.26
CA THR A 101 -16.04 -1.00 -12.79
C THR A 101 -16.03 -0.95 -11.27
N GLY A 102 -14.95 -0.40 -10.72
CA GLY A 102 -14.83 -0.19 -9.28
C GLY A 102 -14.25 -1.39 -8.55
N ASP A 103 -13.69 -1.08 -7.39
CA ASP A 103 -12.98 -2.05 -6.57
C ASP A 103 -13.95 -2.94 -5.79
N GLY A 104 -13.55 -4.21 -5.60
CA GLY A 104 -14.29 -5.20 -4.84
C GLY A 104 -13.89 -6.61 -5.18
N ALA A 105 -13.94 -7.49 -4.18
CA ALA A 105 -13.80 -8.93 -4.33
C ALA A 105 -15.10 -9.59 -4.82
N GLY A 106 -14.97 -10.70 -5.56
CA GLY A 106 -16.08 -11.60 -5.90
C GLY A 106 -17.15 -10.97 -6.81
N GLN A 107 -16.81 -9.94 -7.58
CA GLN A 107 -17.73 -9.28 -8.48
C GLN A 107 -18.18 -10.23 -9.60
N SER A 108 -19.35 -9.92 -10.16
CA SER A 108 -19.95 -10.72 -11.23
C SER A 108 -20.82 -9.87 -12.14
N VAL A 109 -21.07 -10.38 -13.33
CA VAL A 109 -22.00 -9.80 -14.28
C VAL A 109 -22.78 -10.90 -15.00
N THR A 110 -24.07 -10.65 -15.25
CA THR A 110 -24.95 -11.54 -16.01
C THR A 110 -25.24 -10.94 -17.37
N SER A 111 -25.01 -11.70 -18.44
CA SER A 111 -25.33 -11.28 -19.82
C SER A 111 -26.83 -11.07 -20.00
N ASP A 112 -27.21 -10.39 -21.08
CA ASP A 112 -28.61 -10.44 -21.53
C ASP A 112 -28.91 -11.84 -22.12
N PRO A 113 -30.19 -12.24 -22.24
CA PRO A 113 -30.59 -13.47 -22.92
C PRO A 113 -30.13 -13.51 -24.39
N ALA A 114 -30.01 -14.70 -24.95
CA ALA A 114 -29.78 -14.92 -26.38
C ALA A 114 -30.99 -15.60 -27.03
N SER A 115 -31.23 -15.35 -28.30
CA SER A 115 -32.31 -15.99 -29.07
C SER A 115 -31.84 -16.44 -30.44
N ASP A 116 -32.49 -17.47 -30.99
CA ASP A 116 -32.28 -17.96 -32.34
C ASP A 116 -33.35 -17.46 -33.32
N THR A 117 -33.23 -17.82 -34.60
CA THR A 117 -34.19 -17.42 -35.64
C THR A 117 -35.53 -18.15 -35.53
N ALA A 118 -35.58 -19.31 -34.86
CA ALA A 118 -36.80 -20.07 -34.61
C ALA A 118 -37.58 -19.60 -33.38
N GLY A 119 -37.05 -18.65 -32.62
CA GLY A 119 -37.66 -18.05 -31.44
C GLY A 119 -37.34 -18.78 -30.13
N ASN A 120 -36.41 -19.73 -30.11
CA ASN A 120 -35.93 -20.33 -28.87
C ASN A 120 -35.00 -19.34 -28.16
N ALA A 121 -35.02 -19.34 -26.83
CA ALA A 121 -34.27 -18.40 -26.02
C ALA A 121 -33.50 -19.08 -24.89
N SER A 122 -32.29 -18.58 -24.63
CA SER A 122 -31.46 -18.96 -23.49
C SER A 122 -31.43 -17.83 -22.47
N ALA A 123 -31.52 -18.19 -21.19
CA ALA A 123 -31.32 -17.24 -20.11
C ALA A 123 -29.89 -16.67 -20.14
N GLY A 124 -29.72 -15.47 -19.58
CA GLY A 124 -28.42 -14.83 -19.48
C GLY A 124 -27.42 -15.66 -18.68
N LYS A 125 -26.13 -15.56 -19.05
CA LYS A 125 -25.04 -16.28 -18.38
C LYS A 125 -24.34 -15.37 -17.38
N THR A 126 -24.18 -15.83 -16.14
CA THR A 126 -23.39 -15.16 -15.11
C THR A 126 -21.93 -15.57 -15.20
N VAL A 127 -21.04 -14.57 -15.22
CA VAL A 127 -19.59 -14.72 -15.03
C VAL A 127 -19.24 -14.02 -13.72
N GLY A 128 -18.63 -14.74 -12.77
CA GLY A 128 -18.30 -14.23 -11.44
C GLY A 128 -16.89 -14.59 -10.99
N GLY A 129 -16.56 -14.27 -9.74
CA GLY A 129 -15.23 -14.49 -9.18
C GLY A 129 -14.19 -13.46 -9.66
N ILE A 130 -14.65 -12.27 -10.06
CA ILE A 130 -13.79 -11.19 -10.55
C ILE A 130 -13.44 -10.29 -9.37
N ASN A 131 -12.16 -10.25 -9.00
CA ASN A 131 -11.68 -9.36 -7.94
C ASN A 131 -10.95 -8.17 -8.57
N ILE A 132 -11.42 -6.96 -8.31
CA ILE A 132 -10.81 -5.73 -8.83
C ILE A 132 -10.32 -4.91 -7.64
N ASP A 133 -9.09 -4.45 -7.70
CA ASP A 133 -8.53 -3.51 -6.77
C ASP A 133 -7.53 -2.65 -7.51
N GLY A 134 -7.93 -1.43 -7.87
CA GLY A 134 -7.09 -0.41 -8.47
C GLY A 134 -6.62 0.65 -7.48
N THR A 135 -6.80 0.44 -6.18
CA THR A 135 -6.47 1.43 -5.16
C THR A 135 -5.21 1.01 -4.41
N ALA A 136 -4.22 1.89 -4.35
CA ALA A 136 -3.01 1.63 -3.58
C ALA A 136 -3.26 1.64 -2.06
N PRO A 137 -2.46 0.89 -1.28
CA PRO A 137 -2.51 0.95 0.17
C PRO A 137 -1.99 2.30 0.69
N SER A 138 -2.17 2.55 1.98
CA SER A 138 -1.66 3.73 2.68
C SER A 138 -0.73 3.32 3.82
N THR A 139 0.46 3.92 3.86
CA THR A 139 1.47 3.62 4.89
C THR A 139 1.67 4.78 5.84
N THR A 140 1.74 4.47 7.13
CA THR A 140 2.07 5.43 8.20
C THR A 140 3.42 5.08 8.82
N ALA A 141 4.12 6.08 9.35
CA ALA A 141 5.38 5.91 10.07
C ALA A 141 5.28 6.47 11.48
N ASN A 142 5.88 5.77 12.44
CA ASN A 142 6.00 6.21 13.82
C ASN A 142 7.46 6.10 14.27
N ASN A 143 8.07 7.24 14.64
CA ASN A 143 9.44 7.29 15.14
C ASN A 143 9.44 6.93 16.63
N LEU A 144 10.17 5.88 16.98
CA LEU A 144 10.39 5.41 18.35
C LEU A 144 11.86 5.57 18.71
N CYS A 145 12.15 6.54 19.55
CA CYS A 145 13.47 6.76 20.13
C CYS A 145 13.31 7.40 21.51
N THR A 146 14.41 7.50 22.26
CA THR A 146 14.43 8.32 23.47
C THR A 146 14.46 9.80 23.05
N PHE A 147 13.37 10.52 23.29
CA PHE A 147 13.24 11.93 22.95
C PHE A 147 13.59 12.85 24.12
N VAL A 148 14.42 13.85 23.86
CA VAL A 148 14.55 15.06 24.68
C VAL A 148 14.36 16.26 23.75
N ASP A 149 13.34 17.07 24.01
CA ASP A 149 12.97 18.25 23.20
C ASP A 149 12.98 18.01 21.68
N SER A 150 12.37 16.89 21.27
CA SER A 150 12.26 16.42 19.87
C SER A 150 13.55 15.94 19.21
N TRP A 151 14.64 15.76 19.96
CA TRP A 151 15.86 15.12 19.50
C TRP A 151 15.94 13.69 20.01
N CYS A 152 16.25 12.75 19.12
CA CYS A 152 16.56 11.39 19.52
C CYS A 152 17.94 11.32 20.16
N THR A 153 18.08 10.48 21.18
CA THR A 153 19.37 10.09 21.76
C THR A 153 19.49 8.56 21.81
N GLY A 154 20.70 8.06 22.06
CA GLY A 154 21.03 6.63 22.03
C GLY A 154 21.69 6.19 20.73
N SER A 155 21.93 4.88 20.58
CA SER A 155 22.67 4.32 19.44
C SER A 155 21.83 4.09 18.19
N ALA A 156 20.50 4.00 18.34
CA ALA A 156 19.56 3.75 17.25
C ALA A 156 18.16 4.32 17.57
N ALA A 157 17.41 4.62 16.51
CA ALA A 157 15.97 4.86 16.53
C ALA A 157 15.28 3.78 15.70
N ASP A 158 14.07 3.41 16.12
CA ASP A 158 13.21 2.51 15.36
C ASP A 158 12.11 3.32 14.67
N VAL A 159 11.95 3.15 13.37
CA VAL A 159 10.84 3.71 12.60
C VAL A 159 9.88 2.58 12.28
N VAL A 160 8.73 2.56 12.95
CA VAL A 160 7.70 1.55 12.73
C VAL A 160 6.82 2.00 11.58
N LEU A 161 6.84 1.23 10.49
CA LEU A 161 6.00 1.43 9.32
C LEU A 161 4.80 0.50 9.40
N THR A 162 3.59 1.03 9.22
CA THR A 162 2.35 0.26 9.18
C THR A 162 1.54 0.66 7.95
N ALA A 163 1.36 -0.29 7.04
CA ALA A 163 0.54 -0.15 5.86
C ALA A 163 -0.84 -0.77 6.08
N ILE A 164 -1.86 -0.10 5.57
CA ILE A 164 -3.22 -0.62 5.53
C ILE A 164 -3.74 -0.53 4.10
N ASP A 165 -4.59 -1.49 3.76
CA ASP A 165 -5.33 -1.51 2.50
C ASP A 165 -6.83 -1.38 2.77
N GLN A 166 -7.62 -0.94 1.80
CA GLN A 166 -9.05 -0.72 2.02
C GLN A 166 -9.76 -2.06 2.35
N ALA A 167 -10.73 -1.99 3.25
CA ALA A 167 -11.40 -3.20 3.73
C ALA A 167 -12.10 -3.96 2.60
N GLY A 168 -11.80 -5.26 2.49
CA GLY A 168 -12.40 -6.13 1.47
C GLY A 168 -11.73 -6.08 0.09
N LEU A 169 -10.62 -5.35 -0.05
CA LEU A 169 -9.78 -5.33 -1.26
C LEU A 169 -8.61 -6.32 -1.15
N SER A 170 -7.54 -6.12 -1.92
CA SER A 170 -6.50 -7.13 -2.11
C SER A 170 -5.60 -7.31 -0.89
N GLY A 171 -5.56 -6.34 0.03
CA GLY A 171 -4.73 -6.39 1.21
C GLY A 171 -3.28 -6.02 0.92
N VAL A 172 -2.55 -5.57 1.94
CA VAL A 172 -1.13 -5.24 1.80
C VAL A 172 -0.30 -6.51 1.53
N LYS A 173 0.54 -6.45 0.51
CA LYS A 173 1.51 -7.49 0.17
C LYS A 173 2.86 -7.24 0.86
N GLU A 174 3.40 -6.04 0.72
CA GLU A 174 4.75 -5.69 1.17
C GLU A 174 4.94 -4.18 1.38
N ILE A 175 5.94 -3.82 2.17
CA ILE A 175 6.40 -2.46 2.40
C ILE A 175 7.81 -2.33 1.81
N HIS A 176 8.00 -1.28 1.02
CA HIS A 176 9.29 -0.87 0.50
C HIS A 176 9.80 0.34 1.28
N TYR A 177 11.10 0.41 1.56
CA TYR A 177 11.69 1.58 2.21
C TYR A 177 13.16 1.82 1.84
N ARG A 178 13.63 3.04 2.10
CA ARG A 178 15.03 3.48 1.95
C ARG A 178 15.42 4.34 3.15
N VAL A 179 16.59 4.07 3.72
CA VAL A 179 17.17 4.90 4.79
C VAL A 179 18.19 5.86 4.17
N ASN A 180 18.03 7.15 4.41
CA ASN A 180 18.93 8.23 3.95
C ASN A 180 19.24 8.19 2.45
N GLY A 181 18.23 7.87 1.62
CA GLY A 181 18.41 7.76 0.16
C GLY A 181 19.23 6.55 -0.30
N GLY A 182 19.53 5.60 0.60
CA GLY A 182 20.24 4.37 0.29
C GLY A 182 19.42 3.38 -0.54
N PHE A 183 19.91 2.13 -0.59
CA PHE A 183 19.25 1.07 -1.35
C PHE A 183 17.85 0.74 -0.81
N GLU A 184 16.97 0.40 -1.74
CA GLU A 184 15.63 -0.08 -1.43
C GLU A 184 15.66 -1.43 -0.72
N GLN A 185 14.88 -1.52 0.35
CA GLN A 185 14.59 -2.74 1.07
C GLN A 185 13.11 -3.07 0.86
N VAL A 186 12.79 -4.36 0.72
CA VAL A 186 11.43 -4.86 0.53
C VAL A 186 11.14 -5.85 1.64
N VAL A 187 10.05 -5.63 2.37
CA VAL A 187 9.62 -6.50 3.49
C VAL A 187 8.18 -6.92 3.26
N THR A 188 7.95 -8.22 3.17
CA THR A 188 6.61 -8.79 3.05
C THR A 188 5.79 -8.53 4.31
N GLY A 189 4.49 -8.25 4.14
CA GLY A 189 3.55 -7.97 5.22
C GLY A 189 3.23 -6.49 5.38
N SER A 190 2.31 -6.20 6.31
CA SER A 190 1.72 -4.88 6.52
C SER A 190 2.44 -4.03 7.57
N THR A 191 3.48 -4.55 8.21
CA THR A 191 4.21 -3.85 9.27
C THR A 191 5.68 -4.23 9.26
N THR A 192 6.56 -3.25 9.43
CA THR A 192 7.99 -3.48 9.60
C THR A 192 8.61 -2.41 10.50
N THR A 193 9.71 -2.76 11.16
CA THR A 193 10.50 -1.82 11.97
C THR A 193 11.82 -1.57 11.28
N VAL A 194 12.07 -0.31 10.93
CA VAL A 194 13.31 0.14 10.28
C VAL A 194 14.22 0.72 11.35
N SER A 195 15.38 0.10 11.57
CA SER A 195 16.37 0.62 12.51
C SER A 195 17.29 1.65 11.84
N VAL A 196 17.38 2.84 12.43
CA VAL A 196 18.23 3.95 11.97
C VAL A 196 19.33 4.17 13.01
N SER A 197 20.59 4.02 12.61
CA SER A 197 21.73 4.26 13.51
C SER A 197 21.90 5.77 13.78
N LEU A 198 22.09 6.12 15.05
CA LEU A 198 22.21 7.50 15.51
C LEU A 198 23.66 7.77 15.94
N THR A 199 24.60 7.78 15.01
CA THR A 199 26.00 8.09 15.32
C THR A 199 26.22 9.60 15.41
N GLY A 200 26.89 10.07 16.46
CA GLY A 200 27.16 11.49 16.69
C GLY A 200 25.88 12.32 16.74
N SER A 201 25.86 13.41 15.99
CA SER A 201 24.72 14.33 15.87
C SER A 201 24.37 14.52 14.40
N GLY A 202 23.09 14.70 14.09
CA GLY A 202 22.65 14.90 12.72
C GLY A 202 21.16 14.69 12.48
N ALA A 203 20.82 14.53 11.21
CA ALA A 203 19.47 14.29 10.75
C ALA A 203 19.45 13.23 9.65
N GLY A 204 18.30 12.58 9.50
CA GLY A 204 18.10 11.48 8.57
C GLY A 204 16.64 11.34 8.18
N THR A 205 16.40 10.50 7.17
CA THR A 205 15.07 10.30 6.59
C THR A 205 14.85 8.84 6.25
N VAL A 206 13.64 8.34 6.47
CA VAL A 206 13.16 7.07 5.93
C VAL A 206 12.09 7.37 4.89
N SER A 207 12.35 7.00 3.63
CA SER A 207 11.33 7.02 2.57
C SER A 207 10.68 5.64 2.47
N TYR A 208 9.36 5.58 2.29
CA TYR A 208 8.61 4.32 2.33
C TYR A 208 7.32 4.37 1.50
N TRP A 209 6.86 3.20 1.03
CA TRP A 209 5.56 3.01 0.36
C TRP A 209 5.07 1.57 0.50
N GLY A 210 3.76 1.38 0.51
CA GLY A 210 3.13 0.05 0.48
C GLY A 210 2.84 -0.44 -0.93
N VAL A 211 2.81 -1.76 -1.10
CA VAL A 211 2.31 -2.45 -2.30
C VAL A 211 1.28 -3.49 -1.86
N ASP A 212 0.14 -3.55 -2.56
CA ASP A 212 -0.93 -4.51 -2.28
C ASP A 212 -0.80 -5.82 -3.11
N ASN A 213 -1.75 -6.75 -2.92
CA ASN A 213 -1.76 -8.01 -3.67
C ASN A 213 -2.27 -7.86 -5.11
N ALA A 214 -2.97 -6.78 -5.46
CA ALA A 214 -3.30 -6.43 -6.84
C ALA A 214 -2.10 -5.87 -7.62
N GLY A 215 -1.07 -5.40 -6.91
CA GLY A 215 0.14 -4.80 -7.42
C GLY A 215 0.04 -3.28 -7.57
N ASN A 216 -0.90 -2.62 -6.90
CA ASN A 216 -0.89 -1.16 -6.81
C ASN A 216 0.17 -0.74 -5.77
N ALA A 217 0.89 0.32 -6.10
CA ALA A 217 1.95 0.87 -5.26
C ALA A 217 1.59 2.29 -4.83
N GLU A 218 1.75 2.55 -3.54
CA GLU A 218 1.61 3.89 -2.98
C GLU A 218 2.73 4.82 -3.50
N THR A 219 2.44 6.12 -3.60
CA THR A 219 3.52 7.10 -3.85
C THR A 219 4.45 7.18 -2.64
N PRO A 220 5.79 7.21 -2.80
CA PRO A 220 6.71 7.26 -1.67
C PRO A 220 6.46 8.42 -0.71
N ASN A 221 6.23 8.10 0.56
CA ASN A 221 6.21 9.03 1.68
C ASN A 221 7.60 9.14 2.32
N THR A 222 7.76 10.08 3.23
CA THR A 222 8.99 10.27 4.02
C THR A 222 8.71 10.64 5.45
N VAL A 223 9.50 10.11 6.38
CA VAL A 223 9.57 10.58 7.77
C VAL A 223 11.01 11.00 8.09
N ALA A 224 11.16 12.11 8.81
CA ALA A 224 12.45 12.64 9.21
C ALA A 224 12.76 12.33 10.68
N LEU A 225 14.04 12.22 11.00
CA LEU A 225 14.58 12.11 12.35
C LEU A 225 15.72 13.11 12.51
N LYS A 226 15.90 13.60 13.74
CA LYS A 226 17.08 14.35 14.17
C LYS A 226 17.57 13.77 15.48
N TRP A 227 18.88 13.69 15.66
CA TRP A 227 19.51 13.13 16.85
C TRP A 227 20.75 13.91 17.23
N ASP A 228 21.07 13.86 18.51
CA ASP A 228 22.26 14.49 19.06
C ASP A 228 22.72 13.70 20.28
N ASN A 229 23.90 13.11 20.17
CA ASN A 229 24.54 12.33 21.23
C ASN A 229 25.85 12.97 21.71
N ILE A 230 26.14 14.20 21.31
CA ILE A 230 27.40 14.86 21.59
C ILE A 230 27.15 16.00 22.56
N ALA A 231 27.70 15.88 23.77
CA ALA A 231 27.64 16.97 24.73
C ALA A 231 28.42 18.21 24.28
N PRO A 232 27.96 19.43 24.64
CA PRO A 232 28.71 20.65 24.38
C PRO A 232 30.10 20.62 25.00
N THR A 233 31.09 21.18 24.30
CA THR A 233 32.42 21.41 24.86
C THR A 233 32.39 22.65 25.74
N VAL A 234 32.75 22.50 27.02
CA VAL A 234 32.84 23.60 27.99
C VAL A 234 34.29 24.02 28.17
N THR A 235 34.52 25.33 28.28
CA THR A 235 35.83 25.95 28.57
C THR A 235 35.66 27.01 29.64
N HIS A 236 36.75 27.36 30.34
CA HIS A 236 36.75 28.42 31.34
C HIS A 236 37.83 29.47 31.10
N THR A 237 37.61 30.65 31.69
CA THR A 237 38.60 31.72 31.81
C THR A 237 38.60 32.26 33.25
N LEU A 238 39.76 32.75 33.70
CA LEU A 238 39.95 33.38 35.01
C LEU A 238 40.21 34.87 34.82
N SER A 239 39.50 35.71 35.59
CA SER A 239 39.74 37.15 35.65
C SER A 239 39.82 37.63 37.11
N PRO A 240 40.97 38.18 37.58
CA PRO A 240 42.23 38.29 36.84
C PRO A 240 42.88 36.92 36.57
N THR A 241 43.82 36.89 35.63
CA THR A 241 44.63 35.70 35.38
C THR A 241 45.65 35.50 36.51
N PRO A 242 45.94 34.26 36.92
CA PRO A 242 46.97 34.00 37.91
C PRO A 242 48.35 34.45 37.43
N ASN A 243 49.23 34.75 38.39
CA ASN A 243 50.64 35.03 38.12
C ASN A 243 51.38 33.76 37.64
N SER A 244 52.68 33.88 37.33
CA SER A 244 53.51 32.76 36.85
C SER A 244 53.62 31.58 37.83
N ASN A 245 53.30 31.79 39.10
CA ASN A 245 53.26 30.75 40.13
C ASN A 245 51.85 30.17 40.34
N GLY A 246 50.86 30.59 39.55
CA GLY A 246 49.49 30.09 39.62
C GLY A 246 48.63 30.75 40.72
N TRP A 247 49.03 31.88 41.29
CA TRP A 247 48.34 32.57 42.37
C TRP A 247 47.72 33.90 41.95
N ASN A 248 46.62 34.26 42.60
CA ASN A 248 45.96 35.56 42.50
C ASN A 248 46.00 36.28 43.85
N ASN A 249 45.92 37.61 43.82
CA ASN A 249 45.93 38.48 45.01
C ASN A 249 44.70 39.39 45.14
N GLY A 250 43.64 39.10 44.37
CA GLY A 250 42.34 39.76 44.41
C GLY A 250 41.23 38.77 44.02
N ASP A 251 39.96 39.15 44.19
CA ASP A 251 38.83 38.29 43.82
C ASP A 251 38.94 37.78 42.39
N VAL A 252 38.69 36.49 42.18
CA VAL A 252 38.80 35.84 40.86
C VAL A 252 37.43 35.39 40.41
N THR A 253 36.98 35.86 39.25
CA THR A 253 35.78 35.34 38.58
C THR A 253 36.18 34.26 37.57
N VAL A 254 35.60 33.07 37.73
CA VAL A 254 35.63 31.98 36.76
C VAL A 254 34.44 32.15 35.83
N SER A 255 34.69 32.40 34.54
CA SER A 255 33.63 32.47 33.52
C SER A 255 33.72 31.26 32.62
N PHE A 256 32.58 30.62 32.35
CA PHE A 256 32.48 29.48 31.45
C PHE A 256 31.97 29.92 30.08
N ALA A 257 32.40 29.22 29.03
CA ALA A 257 31.87 29.30 27.69
C ALA A 257 31.62 27.87 27.18
N ALA A 258 30.59 27.69 26.35
CA ALA A 258 30.29 26.40 25.75
C ALA A 258 30.03 26.54 24.25
N LYS A 259 30.43 25.53 23.49
CA LYS A 259 30.11 25.37 22.07
C LYS A 259 29.63 23.95 21.84
N ASP A 260 28.52 23.83 21.14
CA ASP A 260 28.02 22.56 20.65
C ASP A 260 28.58 22.21 19.26
N ASP A 261 28.47 20.95 18.86
CA ASP A 261 28.86 20.54 17.51
C ASP A 261 27.92 21.14 16.44
N ASP A 262 28.40 21.26 15.20
CA ASP A 262 27.68 22.02 14.16
C ASP A 262 26.41 21.29 13.66
N SER A 263 26.25 20.00 13.96
CA SER A 263 25.05 19.20 13.67
C SER A 263 24.25 18.85 14.94
N GLY A 264 24.68 19.37 16.10
CA GLY A 264 24.09 19.17 17.40
C GLY A 264 22.81 19.97 17.62
N SER A 265 22.24 19.80 18.80
CA SER A 265 20.97 20.37 19.20
C SER A 265 21.09 21.79 19.77
N GLY A 266 22.31 22.29 19.90
CA GLY A 266 22.66 23.61 20.40
C GLY A 266 22.70 23.67 21.93
N VAL A 267 23.55 24.55 22.48
CA VAL A 267 23.67 24.77 23.92
C VAL A 267 22.37 25.36 24.49
N ALA A 268 21.71 24.62 25.38
CA ALA A 268 20.49 25.06 26.05
C ALA A 268 20.77 25.77 27.37
N THR A 269 21.74 25.30 28.16
CA THR A 269 22.11 25.91 29.44
C THR A 269 23.62 25.95 29.64
N LEU A 270 24.10 26.93 30.42
CA LEU A 270 25.50 27.11 30.78
C LEU A 270 25.60 27.64 32.22
N THR A 271 26.55 27.12 32.98
CA THR A 271 26.83 27.58 34.34
C THR A 271 27.23 29.06 34.35
N ALA A 272 26.55 29.87 35.16
CA ALA A 272 26.86 31.27 35.34
C ALA A 272 28.27 31.48 35.94
N PRO A 273 28.93 32.64 35.69
CA PRO A 273 30.23 32.93 36.28
C PRO A 273 30.24 32.84 37.81
N VAL A 274 31.32 32.31 38.38
CA VAL A 274 31.49 32.11 39.82
C VAL A 274 32.66 32.94 40.33
N THR A 275 32.43 33.78 41.34
CA THR A 275 33.49 34.57 41.97
C THR A 275 34.01 33.89 43.22
N VAL A 276 35.32 33.69 43.29
CA VAL A 276 36.07 33.24 44.47
C VAL A 276 36.68 34.46 45.15
N SER A 277 36.17 34.77 46.34
CA SER A 277 36.64 35.91 47.15
C SER A 277 37.30 35.49 48.47
N ALA A 278 37.13 34.24 48.89
CA ALA A 278 37.81 33.69 50.06
C ALA A 278 39.22 33.21 49.68
N GLU A 279 40.21 33.48 50.54
CA GLU A 279 41.57 32.97 50.35
C GLU A 279 41.58 31.44 50.37
N THR A 280 42.36 30.85 49.48
CA THR A 280 42.40 29.41 49.28
C THR A 280 43.68 29.00 48.59
N ALA A 281 44.24 27.86 49.01
CA ALA A 281 45.38 27.24 48.33
C ALA A 281 45.00 26.50 47.02
N GLY A 282 43.69 26.43 46.72
CA GLY A 282 43.14 25.79 45.54
C GLY A 282 41.66 25.45 45.74
N GLN A 283 40.77 26.30 45.25
CA GLN A 283 39.33 26.00 45.15
C GLN A 283 39.02 25.51 43.73
N LEU A 284 38.43 24.32 43.63
CA LEU A 284 37.92 23.78 42.39
C LEU A 284 36.52 24.37 42.10
N VAL A 285 36.40 25.13 41.02
CA VAL A 285 35.14 25.66 40.50
C VAL A 285 34.75 24.84 39.29
N LYS A 286 33.60 24.16 39.36
CA LYS A 286 33.06 23.33 38.25
C LYS A 286 32.02 24.12 37.47
N GLY A 287 32.06 23.98 36.15
CA GLY A 287 31.03 24.46 35.25
C GLY A 287 30.51 23.33 34.38
N SER A 288 29.24 23.43 34.01
CA SER A 288 28.57 22.52 33.09
C SER A 288 27.74 23.29 32.07
N ALA A 289 27.55 22.66 30.92
CA ALA A 289 26.58 23.05 29.91
C ALA A 289 25.74 21.84 29.50
N THR A 290 24.48 22.08 29.16
CA THR A 290 23.57 21.06 28.63
C THR A 290 23.07 21.53 27.27
N ASP A 291 23.04 20.66 26.26
CA ASP A 291 22.40 20.95 24.99
C ASP A 291 20.87 20.74 25.05
N THR A 292 20.17 20.91 23.92
CA THR A 292 18.72 20.71 23.85
C THR A 292 18.34 19.22 23.85
N ALA A 293 19.23 18.32 23.45
CA ALA A 293 19.05 16.87 23.52
C ALA A 293 19.35 16.29 24.92
N GLY A 294 19.77 17.13 25.87
CA GLY A 294 20.03 16.77 27.26
C GLY A 294 21.44 16.23 27.52
N ASN A 295 22.36 16.25 26.55
CA ASN A 295 23.74 15.82 26.79
C ASN A 295 24.49 16.89 27.60
N VAL A 296 25.34 16.45 28.53
CA VAL A 296 25.99 17.34 29.52
C VAL A 296 27.50 17.34 29.35
N GLY A 297 28.05 18.52 29.06
CA GLY A 297 29.48 18.80 29.06
C GLY A 297 29.92 19.45 30.36
N THR A 298 31.15 19.19 30.80
CA THR A 298 31.71 19.79 32.02
C THR A 298 33.15 20.23 31.84
N ASP A 299 33.52 21.26 32.59
CA ASP A 299 34.89 21.75 32.74
C ASP A 299 35.12 22.23 34.19
N SER A 300 36.37 22.39 34.60
CA SER A 300 36.69 22.91 35.93
C SER A 300 37.95 23.76 35.96
N ALA A 301 37.91 24.80 36.77
CA ALA A 301 39.03 25.70 37.04
C ALA A 301 39.51 25.54 38.48
N THR A 302 40.82 25.61 38.72
CA THR A 302 41.37 25.70 40.08
C THR A 302 41.81 27.13 40.34
N VAL A 303 41.23 27.77 41.35
CA VAL A 303 41.60 29.13 41.78
C VAL A 303 42.46 29.05 43.03
N LYS A 304 43.67 29.62 42.99
CA LYS A 304 44.49 29.89 44.17
C LYS A 304 44.48 31.40 44.44
N LEU A 305 44.17 31.78 45.67
CA LEU A 305 43.95 33.16 46.07
C LEU A 305 44.58 33.42 47.43
N ASP A 306 45.54 34.35 47.46
CA ASP A 306 46.19 34.85 48.66
C ASP A 306 46.30 36.38 48.57
N LYS A 307 45.49 37.05 49.37
CA LYS A 307 45.42 38.51 49.50
C LYS A 307 46.26 39.01 50.67
N THR A 308 46.75 38.11 51.52
CA THR A 308 47.43 38.42 52.75
C THR A 308 48.89 38.74 52.46
N ALA A 309 49.26 40.01 52.65
CA ALA A 309 50.65 40.42 52.51
C ALA A 309 51.53 39.74 53.57
N PRO A 310 52.78 39.35 53.23
CA PRO A 310 53.72 38.81 54.22
C PRO A 310 54.09 39.88 55.25
N THR A 311 54.32 39.47 56.50
CA THR A 311 54.89 40.34 57.53
C THR A 311 56.41 40.15 57.61
N ILE A 312 57.13 41.22 57.94
CA ILE A 312 58.57 41.17 58.19
C ILE A 312 58.89 41.92 59.49
N VAL A 313 59.74 41.34 60.32
CA VAL A 313 60.29 41.97 61.53
C VAL A 313 61.82 41.89 61.48
N GLY A 314 62.48 43.01 61.76
CA GLY A 314 63.94 43.11 61.82
C GLY A 314 64.42 43.20 63.26
N ALA A 315 65.46 42.45 63.60
CA ALA A 315 66.19 42.58 64.85
C ALA A 315 67.61 43.06 64.57
N ILE A 316 68.16 43.92 65.43
CA ILE A 316 69.56 44.35 65.34
C ILE A 316 70.44 43.15 65.69
N ALA A 317 71.23 42.67 64.72
CA ALA A 317 72.13 41.53 64.92
C ALA A 317 73.45 41.91 65.62
N SER A 318 73.88 43.17 65.51
CA SER A 318 74.88 43.87 66.35
C SER A 318 75.28 45.19 65.67
N GLY A 319 75.72 46.17 66.46
CA GLY A 319 76.39 47.40 66.03
C GLY A 319 77.18 47.95 67.22
N THR A 320 78.40 48.44 66.98
CA THR A 320 79.27 49.07 67.99
C THR A 320 78.67 50.35 68.54
#